data_AF-A0A6G3XZ77-F1
#
_entry.id   AF-A0A6G3XZ77-F1
#
_cell.length_a   1.000
_cell.length_b   1.000
_cell.length_c   1.000
_cell.angle_alpha   90.00
_cell.angle_beta   90.00
_cell.angle_gamma   90.00
#
_symmetry.space_group_name_H-M   'P 1'
#
loop_
_entity.id
_entity.type
_entity.pdbx_description
1 polymer ?
#
loop_
_entity_poly.entity_id
_entity_poly.type
_entity_poly.pdbx_seq_one_letter_code
_entity_poly.pdbx_strand_id
1 'polypeptide(L)'
;FYLETHAALALVDESGQVFVQSSTQHPSETQEIVAHVLGLHSHEVTVQCLRMGGGFGGKEMQPHGFAAVAALGATLTGRPVRVRL
;
A
#
# COMPACT_ATOMS: atom_id res chain seq x y z
N PHE A 1 -3.18 -19.68 3.51
CA PHE A 1 -2.75 -19.65 4.93
C PHE A 1 -1.30 -19.19 5.01
N TYR A 2 -1.09 -17.88 4.98
CA TYR A 2 0.18 -17.27 5.38
C TYR A 2 0.02 -16.73 6.81
N LEU A 3 1.10 -16.78 7.61
CA LEU A 3 1.04 -16.40 9.03
C LEU A 3 0.84 -14.90 9.22
N GLU A 4 1.38 -14.09 8.31
CA GLU A 4 1.06 -12.68 8.22
C GLU A 4 -0.11 -12.48 7.27
N THR A 5 -1.23 -11.97 7.78
CA THR A 5 -2.38 -11.52 6.98
C THR A 5 -2.03 -10.35 6.06
N HIS A 6 -2.98 -9.88 5.25
CA HIS A 6 -2.76 -8.67 4.47
C HIS A 6 -2.55 -7.47 5.40
N ALA A 7 -1.50 -6.69 5.12
CA ALA A 7 -1.13 -5.53 5.90
C ALA A 7 -0.60 -4.43 5.00
N ALA A 8 -1.04 -3.19 5.26
CA ALA A 8 -0.51 -1.99 4.63
C ALA A 8 -0.49 -0.84 5.64
N LEU A 9 0.54 0.00 5.58
CA LEU A 9 0.65 1.26 6.31
C LEU A 9 0.97 2.35 5.29
N ALA A 10 0.12 3.37 5.22
CA ALA A 10 0.35 4.52 4.37
C ALA A 10 0.55 5.79 5.20
N LEU A 11 1.38 6.69 4.67
CA LEU A 11 1.58 8.03 5.17
C LEU A 11 1.78 8.97 3.98
N VAL A 12 1.40 10.23 4.18
CA VAL A 12 1.64 11.32 3.23
C VAL A 12 2.61 12.28 3.91
N ASP A 13 3.69 12.64 3.21
CA ASP A 13 4.68 13.58 3.73
C ASP A 13 4.25 15.04 3.52
N GLU A 14 5.08 15.97 4.00
CA GLU A 14 4.83 17.41 3.89
C GLU A 14 4.81 17.92 2.43
N SER A 15 5.39 17.19 1.49
CA SER A 15 5.39 17.49 0.06
C SER A 15 4.22 16.85 -0.69
N GLY A 16 3.35 16.12 0.01
CA GLY A 16 2.23 15.40 -0.59
C GLY A 16 2.62 14.03 -1.19
N GLN A 17 3.86 13.59 -1.00
CA GLN A 17 4.34 12.30 -1.49
C GLN A 17 3.70 11.16 -0.69
N VAL A 18 3.13 10.17 -1.39
CA VAL A 18 2.45 9.04 -0.77
C VAL A 18 3.43 7.89 -0.58
N PHE A 19 3.69 7.50 0.65
CA PHE A 19 4.52 6.34 0.97
C PHE A 19 3.68 5.22 1.58
N VAL A 20 3.77 4.03 0.98
CA VAL A 20 3.03 2.84 1.43
C VAL A 20 3.99 1.70 1.72
N GLN A 21 4.01 1.25 2.97
CA GLN A 21 4.60 -0.05 3.33
C GLN A 21 3.52 -1.10 3.16
N SER A 22 3.74 -2.06 2.25
CA SER A 22 2.74 -3.08 1.93
C SER A 22 3.34 -4.48 1.99
N SER A 23 2.60 -5.41 2.60
CA SER A 23 2.87 -6.84 2.51
C SER A 23 2.34 -7.34 1.16
N THR A 24 3.16 -7.17 0.13
CA THR A 24 2.85 -7.48 -1.29
C THR A 24 4.02 -8.14 -2.00
N GLN A 25 3.71 -9.06 -2.91
CA GLN A 25 4.68 -9.66 -3.84
C GLN A 25 4.88 -8.81 -5.10
N HIS A 26 4.02 -7.82 -5.36
CA HIS A 26 4.08 -6.99 -6.55
C HIS A 26 4.02 -5.48 -6.21
N PRO A 27 5.12 -4.89 -5.68
CA PRO A 27 5.14 -3.47 -5.30
C PRO A 27 4.85 -2.51 -6.46
N SER A 28 5.28 -2.82 -7.68
CA SER A 28 5.05 -1.97 -8.86
C SER A 28 3.57 -1.88 -9.21
N GLU A 29 2.86 -3.00 -9.30
CA GLU A 29 1.41 -2.97 -9.55
C GLU A 29 0.65 -2.37 -8.34
N THR A 30 1.13 -2.59 -7.12
CA THR A 30 0.57 -1.91 -5.94
C THR A 30 0.67 -0.38 -6.09
N GLN A 31 1.80 0.14 -6.58
CA GLN A 31 2.02 1.57 -6.82
C GLN A 31 1.06 2.10 -7.88
N GLU A 32 0.92 1.39 -9.00
CA GLU A 32 0.01 1.76 -10.08
C GLU A 32 -1.45 1.83 -9.60
N ILE A 33 -1.90 0.85 -8.81
CA ILE A 33 -3.26 0.83 -8.26
C ILE A 33 -3.47 1.96 -7.25
N VAL A 34 -2.52 2.21 -6.34
CA VAL A 34 -2.62 3.31 -5.38
C VAL A 34 -2.67 4.65 -6.11
N ALA A 35 -1.78 4.87 -7.08
CA ALA A 35 -1.74 6.10 -7.88
C ALA A 35 -3.07 6.31 -8.64
N HIS A 36 -3.59 5.25 -9.26
CA HIS A 36 -4.88 5.29 -9.96
C HIS A 36 -6.04 5.67 -9.04
N VAL A 37 -6.12 5.06 -7.85
CA VAL A 37 -7.19 5.34 -6.87
C VAL A 37 -7.13 6.77 -6.34
N LEU A 38 -5.93 7.31 -6.12
CA LEU A 38 -5.73 8.67 -5.64
C LEU A 38 -5.79 9.73 -6.75
N GLY A 39 -5.81 9.33 -8.02
CA GLY A 39 -5.73 10.25 -9.16
C GLY A 39 -4.35 10.94 -9.28
N LEU A 40 -3.29 10.25 -8.86
CA LEU A 40 -1.91 10.74 -8.89
C LEU A 40 -1.11 10.07 -10.01
N HIS A 41 0.04 10.65 -10.35
CA HIS A 41 1.05 9.98 -11.15
C HIS A 41 1.85 8.97 -10.31
N SER A 42 2.34 7.89 -10.90
CA SER A 42 3.08 6.85 -10.16
C SER A 42 4.35 7.38 -9.46
N HIS A 43 4.97 8.45 -9.95
CA HIS A 43 6.14 9.05 -9.29
C HIS A 43 5.81 9.75 -7.96
N GLU A 44 4.53 10.05 -7.72
CA GLU A 44 3.98 10.63 -6.48
C GLU A 44 3.53 9.53 -5.48
N VAL A 45 3.85 8.27 -5.77
CA VAL A 45 3.59 7.14 -4.89
C VAL A 45 4.84 6.28 -4.79
N THR A 46 5.26 5.95 -3.58
CA THR A 46 6.33 4.98 -3.34
C THR A 46 5.78 3.81 -2.54
N VAL A 47 5.90 2.60 -3.07
CA VAL A 47 5.53 1.36 -2.37
C VAL A 47 6.78 0.60 -1.96
N GLN A 48 6.88 0.25 -0.69
CA GLN A 48 7.98 -0.54 -0.15
C GLN A 48 7.46 -1.84 0.49
N CYS A 49 8.08 -2.95 0.13
CA CYS A 49 7.94 -4.23 0.81
C CYS A 49 9.30 -4.62 1.42
N LEU A 50 9.45 -4.48 2.74
CA LEU A 50 10.70 -4.84 3.44
C LEU A 50 10.84 -6.36 3.63
N ARG A 51 9.77 -7.00 4.12
CA ARG A 51 9.66 -8.43 4.35
C ARG A 51 8.19 -8.82 4.42
N MET A 52 7.88 -10.08 4.11
CA MET A 52 6.53 -10.65 4.24
C MET A 52 6.56 -11.93 5.04
N GLY A 53 5.58 -12.13 5.92
CA GLY A 53 5.36 -13.36 6.67
C GLY A 53 4.58 -14.42 5.88
N GLY A 54 5.05 -14.71 4.67
CA GLY A 54 4.43 -15.63 3.72
C GLY A 54 3.49 -14.94 2.72
N GLY A 55 3.51 -15.41 1.47
CA GLY A 55 2.68 -14.92 0.37
C GLY A 55 2.12 -16.06 -0.48
N PHE A 56 2.98 -17.00 -0.91
CA PHE A 56 2.58 -18.21 -1.66
C PHE A 56 1.63 -17.93 -2.83
N GLY A 57 1.80 -16.78 -3.51
CA GLY A 57 0.95 -16.30 -4.61
C GLY A 57 -0.26 -15.49 -4.15
N GLY A 58 -0.76 -15.70 -2.94
CA GLY A 58 -1.94 -14.98 -2.43
C GLY A 58 -1.67 -13.55 -1.97
N LYS A 59 -0.47 -13.00 -2.24
CA LYS A 59 -0.12 -11.58 -2.05
C LYS A 59 0.37 -10.94 -3.35
N GLU A 60 0.05 -11.52 -4.51
CA GLU A 60 0.42 -10.95 -5.81
C GLU A 60 -0.52 -9.80 -6.19
N MET A 61 -1.85 -10.01 -6.17
CA MET A 61 -2.83 -9.02 -6.64
C MET A 61 -3.78 -8.55 -5.52
N GLN A 62 -4.12 -9.44 -4.60
CA GLN A 62 -5.07 -9.22 -3.52
C GLN A 62 -4.71 -8.04 -2.58
N PRO A 63 -3.44 -7.77 -2.23
CA PRO A 63 -3.10 -6.70 -1.29
C PRO A 63 -3.27 -5.28 -1.86
N HIS A 64 -3.41 -5.11 -3.18
CA HIS A 64 -3.44 -3.80 -3.83
C HIS A 64 -4.59 -2.92 -3.32
N GLY A 65 -5.79 -3.52 -3.17
CA GLY A 65 -6.94 -2.81 -2.62
C GLY A 65 -6.73 -2.34 -1.18
N PHE A 66 -6.07 -3.15 -0.33
CA PHE A 66 -5.79 -2.76 1.05
C PHE A 66 -4.75 -1.64 1.15
N ALA A 67 -3.74 -1.66 0.26
CA ALA A 67 -2.79 -0.57 0.14
C ALA A 67 -3.47 0.73 -0.31
N ALA A 68 -4.37 0.66 -1.30
CA ALA A 68 -5.13 1.82 -1.78
C ALA A 68 -6.07 2.39 -0.70
N VAL A 69 -6.75 1.54 0.08
CA VAL A 69 -7.57 1.99 1.21
C VAL A 69 -6.73 2.68 2.28
N ALA A 70 -5.56 2.13 2.62
CA ALA A 70 -4.65 2.76 3.57
C ALA A 70 -4.19 4.14 3.06
N ALA A 71 -3.77 4.22 1.79
CA ALA A 71 -3.33 5.47 1.16
C ALA A 71 -4.43 6.52 1.11
N LEU A 72 -5.64 6.15 0.67
CA LEU A 72 -6.80 7.03 0.66
C LEU A 72 -7.14 7.56 2.05
N GLY A 73 -7.12 6.69 3.06
CA GLY A 73 -7.32 7.09 4.45
C GLY A 73 -6.26 8.11 4.91
N ALA A 74 -5.00 7.89 4.55
CA ALA A 74 -3.91 8.80 4.92
C ALA A 74 -4.06 10.17 4.24
N THR A 75 -4.40 10.20 2.95
CA THR A 75 -4.66 11.42 2.19
C THR A 75 -5.84 12.21 2.74
N LEU A 76 -6.96 11.55 3.07
CA LEU A 76 -8.16 12.23 3.55
C LEU A 76 -8.04 12.75 4.98
N THR A 77 -7.28 12.05 5.83
CA THR A 77 -7.19 12.38 7.26
C THR A 77 -5.96 13.21 7.63
N GLY A 78 -4.97 13.30 6.74
CA GLY A 78 -3.66 13.89 7.05
C GLY A 78 -2.89 13.14 8.14
N ARG A 79 -3.24 11.87 8.40
CA ARG A 79 -2.63 11.04 9.45
C ARG A 79 -2.22 9.69 8.87
N PRO A 80 -1.14 9.05 9.35
CA PRO A 80 -0.80 7.70 8.91
C PRO A 80 -1.94 6.72 9.17
N VAL A 81 -2.25 5.86 8.19
CA VAL A 81 -3.34 4.87 8.26
C VAL A 81 -2.80 3.47 8.02
N ARG A 82 -3.19 2.53 8.88
CA ARG A 82 -2.82 1.12 8.80
C ARG A 82 -4.06 0.26 8.58
N VAL A 83 -3.97 -0.66 7.62
CA VAL A 83 -4.94 -1.74 7.38
C VAL A 83 -4.27 -3.07 7.71
N ARG A 84 -4.96 -3.92 8.48
CA ARG A 84 -4.55 -5.29 8.79
C ARG A 84 -5.79 -6.18 8.92
N LEU A 85 -5.76 -7.34 8.28
CA LEU A 85 -6.83 -8.36 8.37
C LEU A 85 -6.53 -9.47 9.36
#